data_AF-A0A1E7I7L0-F1
#
_entry.id   AF-A0A1E7I7L0-F1
#
_cell.length_a   1.000
_cell.length_b   1.000
_cell.length_c   1.000
_cell.angle_alpha   90.00
_cell.angle_beta   90.00
_cell.angle_gamma   90.00
#
_symmetry.space_group_name_H-M   'P 1'
#
loop_
_entity.id
_entity.type
_entity.pdbx_description
1 polymer ?
#
loop_
_entity_poly.entity_id
_entity_poly.type
_entity_poly.pdbx_seq_one_letter_code
_entity_poly.pdbx_strand_id
1 'polypeptide(L)'
;MMRATPIRRILDPMTKVTYFKDMQTKREFKRIVGGLAWPYGNSKGHAVVLGEIRRKDPEQHCHHVFILGETGAEDFQELLSRVAMLQDRTFCKEWITPMDNNNVLLVDDFNEEQRYLLRKAPVELNSPPHYDGSEKKDIFRFYDRLVSKRTSNRKTLHFGDSDVAKHYSTIQPADLKRQPEEFPVVGSFLYALAELDLNNDNYRQFNMTSNIADSVGGW
;
A
#
# COMPACT_ATOMS: atom_id res chain seq x y z
N MET A 1 9.50 5.70 -15.65
CA MET A 1 10.85 5.48 -15.07
C MET A 1 10.64 4.93 -13.66
N MET A 2 11.26 3.80 -13.30
CA MET A 2 11.11 3.22 -11.95
C MET A 2 11.97 3.98 -10.94
N ARG A 3 11.38 4.38 -9.81
CA ARG A 3 12.07 5.05 -8.68
C ARG A 3 11.97 4.15 -7.46
N ALA A 4 13.08 3.89 -6.76
CA ALA A 4 13.07 3.15 -5.51
C ALA A 4 14.30 3.45 -4.65
N THR A 5 14.10 3.61 -3.34
CA THR A 5 15.18 3.72 -2.36
C THR A 5 15.75 2.32 -2.06
N PRO A 6 17.09 2.17 -1.92
CA PRO A 6 17.69 0.91 -1.54
C PRO A 6 17.38 0.58 -0.07
N ILE A 7 16.57 -0.44 0.16
CA ILE A 7 16.21 -0.92 1.50
C ILE A 7 17.11 -2.10 1.89
N ARG A 8 17.41 -2.23 3.19
CA ARG A 8 17.96 -3.46 3.78
C ARG A 8 17.06 -3.97 4.88
N ARG A 9 16.88 -5.28 4.93
CA ARG A 9 16.25 -5.98 6.05
C ARG A 9 17.29 -6.24 7.15
N ILE A 10 16.99 -5.82 8.37
CA ILE A 10 17.88 -5.95 9.53
C ILE A 10 17.15 -6.71 10.63
N LEU A 11 17.81 -7.74 11.19
CA LEU A 11 17.38 -8.42 12.41
C LEU A 11 18.04 -7.74 13.60
N ASP A 12 17.23 -7.16 14.48
CA ASP A 12 17.73 -6.60 15.74
C ASP A 12 18.21 -7.75 16.65
N PRO A 13 19.50 -7.81 17.01
CA PRO A 13 20.05 -8.95 17.74
C PRO A 13 19.48 -9.07 19.16
N MET A 14 19.04 -7.95 19.74
CA MET A 14 18.51 -7.87 21.10
C MET A 14 17.03 -8.20 21.15
N THR A 15 16.23 -7.53 20.32
CA THR A 15 14.77 -7.72 20.33
C THR A 15 14.29 -8.87 19.46
N LYS A 16 15.16 -9.42 18.59
CA LYS A 16 14.82 -10.39 17.53
C LYS A 16 13.75 -9.91 16.55
N VAL A 17 13.41 -8.62 16.58
CA VAL A 17 12.46 -8.00 15.67
C VAL A 17 13.19 -7.65 14.37
N THR A 18 12.59 -8.05 13.25
CA THR A 18 13.06 -7.63 11.93
C THR A 18 12.49 -6.26 11.58
N TYR A 19 13.32 -5.37 11.04
CA TYR A 19 12.91 -4.08 10.52
C TYR A 19 13.63 -3.78 9.19
N PHE A 20 13.18 -2.73 8.51
CA PHE A 20 13.72 -2.32 7.22
C PHE A 20 14.42 -0.98 7.36
N LYS A 21 15.58 -0.81 6.72
CA LYS A 21 16.36 0.43 6.78
C LYS A 21 16.61 0.97 5.39
N ASP A 22 16.21 2.21 5.15
CA ASP A 22 16.62 2.93 3.95
C ASP A 22 18.10 3.32 4.08
N MET A 23 18.90 2.87 3.12
CA MET A 23 20.34 3.08 3.15
C MET A 23 20.75 4.52 2.83
N GLN A 24 19.87 5.31 2.18
CA GLN A 24 20.10 6.71 1.89
C GLN A 24 19.71 7.58 3.08
N THR A 25 18.44 7.53 3.52
CA THR A 25 17.93 8.42 4.57
C THR A 25 18.16 7.91 6.00
N LYS A 26 18.63 6.67 6.14
CA LYS A 26 18.81 5.94 7.41
C LYS A 26 17.52 5.72 8.21
N ARG A 27 16.36 6.03 7.64
CA ARG A 27 15.04 5.79 8.25
C ARG A 27 14.81 4.30 8.44
N GLU A 28 14.15 3.98 9.55
CA GLU A 28 13.84 2.61 9.94
C GLU A 28 12.33 2.40 9.89
N PHE A 29 11.89 1.41 9.14
CA PHE A 29 10.50 1.07 8.89
C PHE A 29 10.14 -0.25 9.56
N LYS A 30 8.97 -0.31 10.19
CA LYS A 30 8.43 -1.56 10.76
C LYS A 30 7.63 -2.37 9.74
N ARG A 31 7.00 -1.71 8.78
CA ARG A 31 6.17 -2.33 7.73
C ARG A 31 6.45 -1.69 6.37
N ILE A 32 6.36 -2.50 5.34
CA ILE A 32 6.45 -2.11 3.93
C ILE A 32 5.27 -2.76 3.22
N VAL A 33 4.45 -1.95 2.54
CA VAL A 33 3.25 -2.40 1.83
C VAL A 33 3.26 -1.83 0.43
N GLY A 34 2.98 -2.68 -0.56
CA GLY A 34 2.83 -2.31 -1.95
C GLY A 34 1.37 -2.07 -2.28
N GLY A 35 1.09 -1.13 -3.16
CA GLY A 35 -0.22 -0.95 -3.76
C GLY A 35 -0.09 -1.06 -5.26
N LEU A 36 -1.05 -1.73 -5.88
CA LEU A 36 -1.05 -2.01 -7.31
C LEU A 36 -2.39 -1.62 -7.90
N ALA A 37 -2.37 -0.90 -9.00
CA ALA A 37 -3.54 -0.59 -9.80
C ALA A 37 -3.25 -0.88 -11.27
N TRP A 38 -4.18 -1.60 -11.89
CA TRP A 38 -4.07 -2.01 -13.28
C TRP A 38 -4.25 -0.83 -14.24
N PRO A 39 -3.76 -0.93 -15.49
CA PRO A 39 -4.08 0.05 -16.52
C PRO A 39 -5.60 0.23 -16.68
N TYR A 40 -6.04 1.47 -16.90
CA TYR A 40 -7.46 1.79 -17.05
C TYR A 40 -7.66 2.83 -18.15
N GLY A 41 -8.42 2.47 -19.19
CA GLY A 41 -8.58 3.31 -20.38
C GLY A 41 -7.23 3.65 -21.00
N ASN A 42 -6.93 4.95 -21.13
CA ASN A 42 -5.64 5.44 -21.62
C ASN A 42 -4.60 5.67 -20.51
N SER A 43 -4.95 5.38 -19.25
CA SER A 43 -4.06 5.58 -18.10
C SER A 43 -3.21 4.34 -17.87
N LYS A 44 -1.91 4.57 -17.70
CA LYS A 44 -0.93 3.53 -17.33
C LYS A 44 -1.32 2.90 -16.00
N GLY A 45 -1.06 1.60 -15.86
CA GLY A 45 -1.07 0.96 -14.56
C GLY A 45 0.06 1.50 -13.70
N HIS A 46 -0.10 1.40 -12.38
CA HIS A 46 0.83 1.98 -11.42
C HIS A 46 1.00 1.09 -10.20
N ALA A 47 2.22 1.07 -9.67
CA ALA A 47 2.55 0.40 -8.44
C ALA A 47 3.40 1.33 -7.56
N VAL A 48 3.10 1.34 -6.26
CA VAL A 48 3.79 2.17 -5.26
C VAL A 48 4.07 1.36 -4.01
N VAL A 49 5.20 1.63 -3.36
CA VAL A 49 5.60 1.00 -2.11
C VAL A 49 5.63 2.05 -1.02
N LEU A 50 4.91 1.80 0.07
CA LEU A 50 4.87 2.62 1.27
C LEU A 50 5.64 1.97 2.40
N GLY A 51 6.37 2.79 3.17
CA GLY A 51 7.06 2.40 4.39
C GLY A 51 6.51 3.13 5.60
N GLU A 52 6.13 2.40 6.65
CA GLU A 52 5.70 2.96 7.94
C GLU A 52 6.87 2.96 8.94
N ILE A 53 7.25 4.13 9.44
CA ILE A 53 8.38 4.31 10.36
C ILE A 53 8.17 3.50 11.64
N ARG A 54 9.25 2.86 12.11
CA ARG A 54 9.25 1.99 13.29
C ARG A 54 8.86 2.73 14.57
N ARG A 55 9.39 3.93 14.78
CA ARG A 55 9.10 4.77 15.96
C ARG A 55 7.85 5.61 15.70
N LYS A 56 6.99 5.72 16.72
CA LYS A 56 5.89 6.68 16.68
C LYS A 56 6.43 8.08 16.84
N ASP A 57 5.76 9.03 16.21
CA ASP A 57 5.89 10.43 16.56
C ASP A 57 5.44 10.63 18.01
N PRO A 58 6.24 11.28 18.87
CA PRO A 58 5.93 11.43 20.29
C PRO A 58 4.77 12.39 20.54
N GLU A 59 4.52 13.37 19.66
CA GLU A 59 3.47 14.38 19.84
C GLU A 59 2.13 13.87 19.31
N GLN A 60 2.15 13.16 18.19
CA GLN A 60 0.95 12.72 17.48
C GLN A 60 0.59 11.26 17.73
N HIS A 61 1.44 10.54 18.45
CA HIS A 61 1.30 9.13 18.79
C HIS A 61 0.98 8.22 17.60
N CYS A 62 1.48 8.59 16.41
CA CYS A 62 1.24 7.86 15.17
C CYS A 62 2.53 7.70 14.37
N HIS A 63 2.54 6.75 13.43
CA HIS A 63 3.71 6.47 12.62
C HIS A 63 3.71 7.31 11.35
N HIS A 64 4.87 7.81 10.97
CA HIS A 64 5.06 8.45 9.67
C HIS A 64 5.09 7.41 8.55
N VAL A 65 4.54 7.78 7.40
CA VAL A 65 4.49 6.96 6.19
C VAL A 65 5.22 7.70 5.07
N PHE A 66 6.08 6.98 4.36
CA PHE A 66 6.88 7.49 3.25
C PHE A 66 6.68 6.63 2.00
N ILE A 67 6.70 7.25 0.83
CA ILE A 67 6.85 6.51 -0.43
C ILE A 67 8.31 6.06 -0.55
N LEU A 68 8.52 4.76 -0.71
CA LEU A 68 9.83 4.12 -0.88
C LEU A 68 10.17 3.86 -2.34
N GLY A 69 9.17 3.71 -3.19
CA GLY A 69 9.35 3.52 -4.61
C GLY A 69 8.03 3.48 -5.37
N GLU A 70 8.10 3.74 -6.66
CA GLU A 70 6.96 3.73 -7.57
C GLU A 70 7.40 3.40 -9.00
N THR A 71 6.45 2.89 -9.77
CA THR A 71 6.63 2.57 -11.19
C THR A 71 5.27 2.55 -11.89
N GLY A 72 5.27 2.68 -13.21
CA GLY A 72 4.06 2.53 -14.00
C GLY A 72 4.37 2.06 -15.41
N ALA A 73 3.43 1.34 -16.02
CA ALA A 73 3.55 0.75 -17.34
C ALA A 73 2.20 0.74 -18.06
N GLU A 74 2.23 0.72 -19.39
CA GLU A 74 1.01 0.70 -20.21
C GLU A 74 0.41 -0.70 -20.28
N ASP A 75 1.26 -1.71 -20.36
CA ASP A 75 0.86 -3.10 -20.42
C ASP A 75 1.04 -3.84 -19.08
N PHE A 76 0.26 -4.91 -18.95
CA PHE A 76 0.19 -5.73 -17.74
C PHE A 76 1.52 -6.44 -17.43
N GLN A 77 2.17 -7.02 -18.44
CA GLN A 77 3.36 -7.84 -18.24
C GLN A 77 4.57 -7.00 -17.83
N GLU A 78 4.75 -5.84 -18.46
CA GLU A 78 5.74 -4.86 -18.08
C GLU A 78 5.47 -4.32 -16.66
N LEU A 79 4.20 -4.06 -16.31
CA LEU A 79 3.84 -3.63 -14.96
C LEU A 79 4.26 -4.66 -13.92
N LEU A 80 3.91 -5.94 -14.11
CA LEU A 80 4.28 -7.00 -13.17
C LEU A 80 5.79 -7.24 -13.08
N SER A 81 6.50 -7.19 -14.21
CA SER A 81 7.97 -7.25 -14.21
C SER A 81 8.57 -6.14 -13.35
N ARG A 82 8.06 -4.91 -13.48
CA ARG A 82 8.51 -3.75 -12.69
C ARG A 82 8.09 -3.85 -11.22
N VAL A 83 6.93 -4.44 -10.91
CA VAL A 83 6.47 -4.76 -9.54
C VAL A 83 7.44 -5.74 -8.88
N ALA A 84 7.82 -6.83 -9.57
CA ALA A 84 8.80 -7.78 -9.06
C ALA A 84 10.17 -7.12 -8.80
N MET A 85 10.61 -6.21 -9.68
CA MET A 85 11.82 -5.41 -9.45
C MET A 85 11.71 -4.48 -8.23
N LEU A 86 10.55 -3.85 -8.00
CA LEU A 86 10.30 -3.04 -6.82
C LEU A 86 10.31 -3.89 -5.54
N GLN A 87 9.68 -5.07 -5.58
CA GLN A 87 9.67 -6.04 -4.49
C GLN A 87 11.09 -6.46 -4.09
N ASP A 88 11.94 -6.80 -5.05
CA ASP A 88 13.34 -7.17 -4.80
C ASP A 88 14.14 -6.02 -4.17
N ARG A 89 13.88 -4.77 -4.59
CA ARG A 89 14.62 -3.58 -4.11
C ARG A 89 14.15 -3.07 -2.74
N THR A 90 12.87 -3.24 -2.44
CA THR A 90 12.23 -2.67 -1.24
C THR A 90 11.91 -3.70 -0.17
N PHE A 91 12.05 -5.00 -0.48
CA PHE A 91 11.56 -6.10 0.36
C PHE A 91 10.04 -6.07 0.59
N CYS A 92 9.29 -5.40 -0.30
CA CYS A 92 7.83 -5.41 -0.29
C CYS A 92 7.33 -6.83 -0.61
N LYS A 93 6.58 -7.44 0.31
CA LYS A 93 6.05 -8.80 0.13
C LYS A 93 4.59 -8.84 -0.27
N GLU A 94 3.82 -7.86 0.19
CA GLU A 94 2.37 -7.83 0.02
C GLU A 94 1.99 -6.67 -0.88
N TRP A 95 1.21 -6.96 -1.92
CA TRP A 95 0.70 -5.98 -2.86
C TRP A 95 -0.82 -5.91 -2.78
N ILE A 96 -1.33 -4.72 -2.53
CA ILE A 96 -2.75 -4.48 -2.28
C ILE A 96 -3.42 -4.00 -3.56
N THR A 97 -4.43 -4.74 -4.02
CA THR A 97 -5.18 -4.45 -5.25
C THR A 97 -6.57 -5.10 -5.20
N PRO A 98 -7.61 -4.46 -5.76
CA PRO A 98 -8.94 -5.04 -5.88
C PRO A 98 -8.92 -6.46 -6.46
N MET A 99 -9.31 -7.45 -5.65
CA MET A 99 -9.27 -8.87 -6.04
C MET A 99 -10.41 -9.28 -6.97
N ASP A 100 -11.42 -8.43 -7.14
CA ASP A 100 -12.52 -8.59 -8.09
C ASP A 100 -12.13 -8.19 -9.53
N ASN A 101 -10.90 -7.71 -9.75
CA ASN A 101 -10.40 -7.36 -11.06
C ASN A 101 -9.91 -8.58 -11.85
N ASN A 102 -10.39 -8.76 -13.09
CA ASN A 102 -10.02 -9.89 -13.95
C ASN A 102 -8.51 -10.03 -14.19
N ASN A 103 -7.74 -8.94 -14.14
CA ASN A 103 -6.29 -8.96 -14.33
C ASN A 103 -5.55 -9.69 -13.20
N VAL A 104 -6.19 -9.91 -12.04
CA VAL A 104 -5.63 -10.68 -10.94
C VAL A 104 -5.34 -12.13 -11.36
N LEU A 105 -6.17 -12.71 -12.24
CA LEU A 105 -5.99 -14.08 -12.74
C LEU A 105 -4.70 -14.24 -13.56
N LEU A 106 -4.25 -13.17 -14.22
CA LEU A 106 -3.03 -13.18 -15.04
C LEU A 106 -1.75 -13.17 -14.18
N VAL A 107 -1.87 -12.95 -12.88
CA VAL A 107 -0.74 -12.92 -11.94
C VAL A 107 -0.26 -14.33 -11.61
N ASP A 108 -1.15 -15.32 -11.68
CA ASP A 108 -0.78 -16.72 -11.45
C ASP A 108 0.17 -17.22 -12.54
N ASP A 109 -0.13 -16.92 -13.82
CA ASP A 109 0.74 -17.24 -14.95
C ASP A 109 2.11 -16.55 -14.82
N PHE A 110 2.11 -15.27 -14.45
CA PHE A 110 3.35 -14.54 -14.19
C PHE A 110 4.16 -15.14 -13.03
N ASN A 111 3.49 -15.51 -11.94
CA ASN A 111 4.13 -16.11 -10.77
C ASN A 111 4.67 -17.51 -11.07
N GLU A 112 4.02 -18.26 -11.95
CA GLU A 112 4.52 -19.54 -12.42
C GLU A 112 5.87 -19.36 -13.14
N GLU A 113 5.96 -18.38 -14.04
CA GLU A 113 7.22 -18.01 -14.71
C GLU A 113 8.30 -17.58 -13.70
N GLN A 114 7.96 -16.69 -12.75
CA GLN A 114 8.89 -16.22 -11.71
C GLN A 114 9.44 -17.38 -10.87
N ARG A 115 8.58 -18.34 -10.50
CA ARG A 115 8.94 -19.46 -9.63
C ARG A 115 9.83 -20.46 -10.34
N TYR A 116 9.44 -20.91 -11.53
CA TYR A 116 10.12 -22.01 -12.21
C TYR A 116 11.33 -21.56 -13.02
N LEU A 117 11.25 -20.42 -13.70
CA LEU A 117 12.34 -19.95 -14.56
C LEU A 117 13.34 -19.08 -13.80
N LEU A 118 12.85 -18.18 -12.94
CA LEU A 118 13.69 -17.15 -12.32
C LEU A 118 14.03 -17.44 -10.85
N ARG A 119 13.39 -18.43 -10.22
CA ARG A 119 13.50 -18.75 -8.79
C ARG A 119 13.29 -17.53 -7.89
N LYS A 120 12.39 -16.64 -8.30
CA LYS A 120 12.04 -15.41 -7.58
C LYS A 120 10.83 -15.63 -6.68
N ALA A 121 10.71 -14.78 -5.66
CA ALA A 121 9.52 -14.75 -4.83
C ALA A 121 8.30 -14.31 -5.67
N PRO A 122 7.12 -14.92 -5.46
CA PRO A 122 5.92 -14.53 -6.17
C PRO A 122 5.48 -13.12 -5.78
N VAL A 123 4.71 -12.48 -6.67
CA VAL A 123 3.93 -11.28 -6.35
C VAL A 123 2.64 -11.76 -5.67
N GLU A 124 2.57 -11.59 -4.35
CA GLU A 124 1.39 -11.95 -3.56
C GLU A 124 0.42 -10.77 -3.51
N LEU A 125 -0.83 -11.03 -3.90
CA LEU A 125 -1.90 -10.02 -3.95
C LEU A 125 -2.90 -10.20 -2.81
N ASN A 126 -3.36 -9.09 -2.24
CA ASN A 126 -4.43 -9.05 -1.25
C ASN A 126 -5.43 -7.93 -1.57
N SER A 127 -6.69 -8.10 -1.15
CA SER A 127 -7.72 -7.08 -1.33
C SER A 127 -7.49 -5.89 -0.39
N PRO A 128 -7.74 -4.65 -0.84
CA PRO A 128 -7.74 -3.50 0.06
C PRO A 128 -8.78 -3.67 1.17
N PRO A 129 -8.56 -3.14 2.39
CA PRO A 129 -9.54 -3.22 3.47
C PRO A 129 -10.85 -2.50 3.10
N HIS A 130 -12.01 -3.06 3.46
CA HIS A 130 -13.34 -2.51 3.13
C HIS A 130 -13.66 -2.46 1.63
N TYR A 131 -12.91 -3.23 0.84
CA TYR A 131 -13.10 -3.33 -0.60
C TYR A 131 -14.01 -4.51 -0.94
N ASP A 132 -15.21 -4.54 -0.37
CA ASP A 132 -16.22 -5.56 -0.62
C ASP A 132 -17.65 -5.00 -0.59
N GLY A 133 -18.54 -5.67 -1.34
CA GLY A 133 -19.99 -5.44 -1.30
C GLY A 133 -20.43 -3.99 -1.50
N SER A 134 -21.31 -3.51 -0.62
CA SER A 134 -21.89 -2.16 -0.67
C SER A 134 -20.91 -1.05 -0.30
N GLU A 135 -19.80 -1.36 0.37
CA GLU A 135 -18.80 -0.38 0.82
C GLU A 135 -17.98 0.18 -0.35
N LYS A 136 -17.92 -0.57 -1.48
CA LYS A 136 -17.27 -0.15 -2.72
C LYS A 136 -17.83 1.16 -3.31
N LYS A 137 -19.09 1.50 -3.05
CA LYS A 137 -19.75 2.68 -3.67
C LYS A 137 -19.10 4.01 -3.27
N ASP A 138 -18.59 4.11 -2.05
CA ASP A 138 -17.98 5.34 -1.50
C ASP A 138 -16.50 5.15 -1.12
N ILE A 139 -15.87 4.09 -1.63
CA ILE A 139 -14.54 3.66 -1.20
C ILE A 139 -13.44 4.70 -1.48
N PHE A 140 -13.54 5.41 -2.62
CA PHE A 140 -12.59 6.46 -2.95
C PHE A 140 -12.65 7.58 -1.91
N ARG A 141 -13.85 8.06 -1.59
CA ARG A 141 -14.03 9.08 -0.55
C ARG A 141 -13.57 8.59 0.82
N PHE A 142 -13.80 7.33 1.15
CA PHE A 142 -13.33 6.74 2.40
C PHE A 142 -11.80 6.76 2.50
N TYR A 143 -11.09 6.32 1.46
CA TYR A 143 -9.62 6.35 1.44
C TYR A 143 -9.04 7.77 1.37
N ASP A 144 -9.69 8.70 0.66
CA ASP A 144 -9.29 10.11 0.65
C ASP A 144 -9.31 10.74 2.06
N ARG A 145 -10.25 10.32 2.92
CA ARG A 145 -10.26 10.76 4.33
C ARG A 145 -9.06 10.24 5.12
N LEU A 146 -8.52 9.05 4.79
CA LEU A 146 -7.30 8.54 5.41
C LEU A 146 -6.10 9.42 5.06
N VAL A 147 -6.00 9.84 3.79
CA VAL A 147 -5.00 10.80 3.33
C VAL A 147 -5.15 12.12 4.09
N SER A 148 -6.36 12.68 4.11
CA SER A 148 -6.67 13.94 4.80
C SER A 148 -6.31 13.89 6.30
N LYS A 149 -6.58 12.77 6.98
CA LYS A 149 -6.20 12.54 8.37
C LYS A 149 -4.69 12.59 8.58
N ARG A 150 -3.90 12.15 7.60
CA ARG A 150 -2.43 12.14 7.66
C ARG A 150 -1.76 13.41 7.14
N THR A 151 -2.42 14.19 6.29
CA THR A 151 -1.86 15.44 5.72
C THR A 151 -2.31 16.68 6.48
N SER A 152 -3.61 16.88 6.65
CA SER A 152 -4.18 18.10 7.24
C SER A 152 -4.06 18.12 8.76
N ASN A 153 -4.28 16.98 9.42
CA ASN A 153 -4.33 16.93 10.90
C ASN A 153 -2.98 16.59 11.53
N ARG A 154 -2.13 15.83 10.83
CA ARG A 154 -0.96 15.16 11.40
C ARG A 154 0.35 15.42 10.65
N LYS A 155 0.33 15.70 9.34
CA LYS A 155 1.57 15.81 8.53
C LYS A 155 2.50 14.60 8.65
N THR A 156 1.93 13.40 8.76
CA THR A 156 2.67 12.13 8.87
C THR A 156 2.74 11.35 7.58
N LEU A 157 2.20 11.87 6.49
CA LEU A 157 2.35 11.31 5.15
C LEU A 157 3.33 12.14 4.33
N HIS A 158 4.36 11.49 3.81
CA HIS A 158 5.49 12.12 3.13
C HIS A 158 5.63 11.56 1.72
N PHE A 159 5.27 12.36 0.71
CA PHE A 159 5.31 11.94 -0.70
C PHE A 159 6.72 12.03 -1.33
N GLY A 160 7.54 12.99 -0.91
CA GLY A 160 8.83 13.26 -1.58
C GLY A 160 8.63 13.75 -3.02
N ASP A 161 9.56 13.43 -3.92
CA ASP A 161 9.42 13.67 -5.37
C ASP A 161 8.73 12.47 -6.04
N SER A 162 7.43 12.32 -5.76
CA SER A 162 6.60 11.22 -6.26
C SER A 162 5.56 11.72 -7.26
N ASP A 163 5.30 10.90 -8.28
CA ASP A 163 4.23 11.14 -9.24
C ASP A 163 2.85 11.00 -8.59
N VAL A 164 2.71 10.24 -7.50
CA VAL A 164 1.48 10.16 -6.70
C VAL A 164 1.05 11.54 -6.24
N ALA A 165 1.93 12.36 -5.67
CA ALA A 165 1.56 13.69 -5.19
C ALA A 165 1.01 14.58 -6.31
N LYS A 166 1.63 14.51 -7.50
CA LYS A 166 1.20 15.28 -8.68
C LYS A 166 -0.19 14.87 -9.11
N HIS A 167 -0.43 13.57 -9.28
CA HIS A 167 -1.74 13.06 -9.70
C HIS A 167 -2.81 13.28 -8.62
N TYR A 168 -2.49 13.06 -7.36
CA TYR A 168 -3.40 13.28 -6.24
C TYR A 168 -3.88 14.73 -6.16
N SER A 169 -2.98 15.70 -6.41
CA SER A 169 -3.32 17.13 -6.39
C SER A 169 -4.32 17.55 -7.47
N THR A 170 -4.50 16.74 -8.51
CA THR A 170 -5.44 17.02 -9.60
C THR A 170 -6.85 16.46 -9.36
N ILE A 171 -7.02 15.57 -8.37
CA ILE A 171 -8.29 14.95 -8.04
C ILE A 171 -9.30 16.00 -7.57
N GLN A 172 -10.47 16.02 -8.22
CA GLN A 172 -11.55 16.94 -7.88
C GLN A 172 -12.59 16.27 -6.96
N PRO A 173 -13.38 17.05 -6.19
CA PRO A 173 -14.44 16.49 -5.36
C PRO A 173 -15.47 15.64 -6.12
N ALA A 174 -15.66 15.91 -7.42
CA ALA A 174 -16.52 15.11 -8.29
C ALA A 174 -15.94 13.72 -8.59
N ASP A 175 -14.61 13.60 -8.69
CA ASP A 175 -13.92 12.33 -8.94
C ASP A 175 -14.05 11.36 -7.77
N LEU A 176 -14.24 11.86 -6.54
CA LEU A 176 -14.46 11.02 -5.35
C LEU A 176 -15.76 10.22 -5.37
N LYS A 177 -16.62 10.42 -6.38
CA LYS A 177 -17.83 9.60 -6.64
C LYS A 177 -17.57 8.43 -7.60
N ARG A 178 -16.38 8.39 -8.20
CA ARG A 178 -15.92 7.36 -9.14
C ARG A 178 -15.13 6.29 -8.39
N GLN A 179 -14.72 5.25 -9.11
CA GLN A 179 -13.90 4.18 -8.52
C GLN A 179 -12.41 4.53 -8.56
N PRO A 180 -11.60 4.19 -7.53
CA PRO A 180 -10.17 4.47 -7.53
C PRO A 180 -9.40 3.80 -8.67
N GLU A 181 -9.90 2.68 -9.22
CA GLU A 181 -9.34 1.99 -10.38
C GLU A 181 -9.30 2.87 -11.63
N GLU A 182 -10.18 3.86 -11.73
CA GLU A 182 -10.20 4.81 -12.84
C GLU A 182 -9.01 5.78 -12.80
N PHE A 183 -8.26 5.79 -11.69
CA PHE A 183 -7.11 6.67 -11.44
C PHE A 183 -5.90 5.84 -10.93
N PRO A 184 -5.25 5.00 -11.75
CA PRO A 184 -4.33 3.99 -11.25
C PRO A 184 -3.20 4.50 -10.34
N VAL A 185 -2.62 5.66 -10.64
CA VAL A 185 -1.56 6.29 -9.80
C VAL A 185 -2.08 6.61 -8.40
N VAL A 186 -3.29 7.15 -8.30
CA VAL A 186 -3.92 7.48 -7.02
C VAL A 186 -4.48 6.23 -6.34
N GLY A 187 -5.14 5.35 -7.09
CA GLY A 187 -5.72 4.10 -6.59
C GLY A 187 -4.68 3.20 -5.91
N SER A 188 -3.57 2.92 -6.59
CA SER A 188 -2.46 2.13 -6.01
C SER A 188 -1.95 2.72 -4.69
N PHE A 189 -1.81 4.03 -4.61
CA PHE A 189 -1.43 4.72 -3.38
C PHE A 189 -2.47 4.57 -2.27
N LEU A 190 -3.75 4.79 -2.59
CA LEU A 190 -4.83 4.68 -1.62
C LEU A 190 -4.96 3.26 -1.05
N TYR A 191 -4.80 2.23 -1.89
CA TYR A 191 -4.84 0.83 -1.46
C TYR A 191 -3.74 0.51 -0.44
N ALA A 192 -2.50 0.89 -0.74
CA ALA A 192 -1.39 0.67 0.18
C ALA A 192 -1.56 1.44 1.50
N LEU A 193 -2.08 2.67 1.42
CA LEU A 193 -2.29 3.48 2.63
C LEU A 193 -3.41 2.92 3.49
N ALA A 194 -4.51 2.47 2.88
CA ALA A 194 -5.62 1.85 3.57
C ALA A 194 -5.17 0.62 4.37
N GLU A 195 -4.34 -0.23 3.77
CA GLU A 195 -3.75 -1.39 4.44
C GLU A 195 -2.91 -0.98 5.66
N LEU A 196 -2.04 0.03 5.52
CA LEU A 196 -1.25 0.52 6.64
C LEU A 196 -2.12 1.09 7.78
N ASP A 197 -3.20 1.80 7.45
CA ASP A 197 -4.01 2.50 8.44
C ASP A 197 -5.00 1.61 9.15
N LEU A 198 -5.61 0.66 8.43
CA LEU A 198 -6.74 -0.12 8.91
C LEU A 198 -6.32 -1.51 9.42
N ASN A 199 -5.29 -2.11 8.84
CA ASN A 199 -4.74 -3.40 9.27
C ASN A 199 -3.50 -3.27 10.17
N ASN A 200 -3.35 -2.15 10.89
CA ASN A 200 -2.33 -2.00 11.92
C ASN A 200 -2.64 -2.95 13.10
N ASP A 201 -1.62 -3.58 13.70
CA ASP A 201 -1.78 -4.49 14.85
C ASP A 201 -2.60 -3.88 16.00
N ASN A 202 -2.56 -2.55 16.16
CA ASN A 202 -3.37 -1.82 17.14
C ASN A 202 -4.86 -1.78 16.79
N TYR A 203 -5.25 -1.72 15.51
CA TYR A 203 -6.66 -1.73 15.09
C TYR A 203 -7.30 -3.12 15.29
N ARG A 204 -6.53 -4.20 15.04
CA ARG A 204 -6.96 -5.56 15.34
C ARG A 204 -7.17 -5.78 16.86
N GLN A 205 -6.31 -5.23 17.71
CA GLN A 205 -6.46 -5.28 19.17
C GLN A 205 -7.63 -4.43 19.70
N PHE A 206 -7.88 -3.24 19.13
CA PHE A 206 -9.03 -2.41 19.48
C PHE A 206 -10.38 -3.05 19.08
N ASN A 207 -10.46 -3.69 17.91
CA ASN A 207 -11.68 -4.38 17.48
C ASN A 207 -11.90 -5.72 18.21
N MET A 208 -10.84 -6.39 18.67
CA MET A 208 -10.99 -7.56 19.56
C MET A 208 -11.48 -7.17 20.95
N THR A 209 -11.09 -6.01 21.48
CA THR A 209 -11.54 -5.55 22.81
C THR A 209 -12.95 -4.96 22.79
N SER A 210 -13.38 -4.32 21.70
CA SER A 210 -14.78 -3.90 21.53
C SER A 210 -15.75 -5.09 21.38
N ASN A 211 -15.33 -6.18 20.73
CA ASN A 211 -16.17 -7.39 20.60
C ASN A 211 -16.25 -8.22 21.89
N ILE A 212 -15.37 -8.01 22.87
CA ILE A 212 -15.46 -8.67 24.19
C ILE A 212 -16.46 -7.94 25.09
N ALA A 213 -16.62 -6.62 24.94
CA ALA A 213 -17.55 -5.82 25.73
C ALA A 213 -19.03 -6.05 25.41
N ASP A 214 -19.36 -6.48 24.18
CA ASP A 214 -20.75 -6.77 23.77
C ASP A 214 -21.20 -8.22 24.08
N SER A 215 -20.37 -9.03 24.75
CA SER A 215 -20.72 -10.41 25.14
C SER A 215 -21.10 -10.58 26.62
N VAL A 216 -21.22 -9.49 27.37
CA VAL A 216 -21.71 -9.48 28.76
C VAL A 216 -22.85 -8.48 28.90
N GLY A 217 -24.00 -8.83 28.30
CA GLY A 217 -25.24 -8.07 28.42
C GLY A 217 -26.47 -8.92 28.04
N GLY A 218 -27.06 -9.58 29.04
CA GLY A 218 -28.32 -10.34 28.95
C GLY A 218 -28.09 -11.82 28.60
N TRP A 219 -28.43 -12.80 29.42
CA TRP A 219 -29.56 -12.95 30.36
C TRP A 219 -29.14 -13.59 31.67
#